data_AF-A0A152A5C1-F1
#
_entry.id   AF-A0A152A5C1-F1
#
_cell.length_a   1.000
_cell.length_b   1.000
_cell.length_c   1.000
_cell.angle_alpha   90.00
_cell.angle_beta   90.00
_cell.angle_gamma   90.00
#
_symmetry.space_group_name_H-M   'P 1'
#
loop_
_entity.id
_entity.type
_entity.pdbx_description
1 polymer ?
#
loop_
_entity_poly.entity_id
_entity_poly.type
_entity_poly.pdbx_seq_one_letter_code
_entity_poly.pdbx_strand_id
1 'polypeptide(L)'
;MRSFQILRDQFQKYIGKNAIDSLSNEILKNKEKAMPMVLISGNQFTGKSTMAKNLSSYYQGGGFYSVGQMFRELAQTLGISVGEQSRLLRIIQEGKLHEQSDALKKLQGKRVDIELDYRTCQLISGHNWIPEQKYIVIEGRQPAIMGTFVEGLGKKDLYRIYLKCSAKEQALRFIQREIGESEFKIAQEHLSKLKNVNTIDGNSNEEENIGSFLNEISKLPLENINDIVSKFIENQNRDQDDRKRYNDLYHLDYEDMSYYDLIIDTSSDSSTNKSASLI
;
A
#
# COMPACT_ATOMS: atom_id res chain seq x y z
N MET A 1 8.15 13.61 -19.48
CA MET A 1 7.94 14.02 -18.07
C MET A 1 6.54 13.56 -17.70
N ARG A 2 6.39 12.66 -16.70
CA ARG A 2 5.04 12.26 -16.27
C ARG A 2 4.34 13.50 -15.68
N SER A 3 3.12 13.78 -16.13
CA SER A 3 2.39 14.99 -15.71
C SER A 3 1.68 14.73 -14.39
N PHE A 4 2.09 15.43 -13.33
CA PHE A 4 1.40 15.44 -12.04
C PHE A 4 0.31 16.53 -11.96
N GLN A 5 -0.15 17.07 -13.10
CA GLN A 5 -1.09 18.19 -13.11
C GLN A 5 -2.41 17.83 -12.40
N ILE A 6 -2.97 16.65 -12.66
CA ILE A 6 -4.22 16.22 -12.02
C ILE A 6 -4.04 16.10 -10.50
N LEU A 7 -2.94 15.48 -10.03
CA LEU A 7 -2.62 15.40 -8.59
C LEU A 7 -2.52 16.80 -7.96
N ARG A 8 -1.86 17.75 -8.64
CA ARG A 8 -1.76 19.16 -8.18
C ARG A 8 -3.15 19.79 -8.07
N ASP A 9 -3.98 19.63 -9.10
CA ASP A 9 -5.32 20.19 -9.13
C ASP A 9 -6.20 19.61 -8.00
N GLN A 10 -6.10 18.30 -7.73
CA GLN A 10 -6.81 17.66 -6.62
C GLN A 10 -6.36 18.22 -5.27
N PHE A 11 -5.05 18.33 -5.03
CA PHE A 11 -4.53 18.93 -3.80
C PHE A 11 -4.98 20.38 -3.65
N GLN A 12 -4.89 21.20 -4.69
CA GLN A 12 -5.32 22.60 -4.63
C GLN A 12 -6.82 22.76 -4.40
N LYS A 13 -7.63 21.88 -5.00
CA LYS A 13 -9.08 21.89 -4.87
C LYS A 13 -9.54 21.49 -3.46
N TYR A 14 -8.95 20.44 -2.88
CA TYR A 14 -9.48 19.83 -1.66
C TYR A 14 -8.68 20.11 -0.39
N ILE A 15 -7.37 20.35 -0.50
CA ILE A 15 -6.51 20.74 0.63
C ILE A 15 -6.45 22.26 0.74
N GLY A 16 -6.36 22.95 -0.41
CA GLY A 16 -6.42 24.40 -0.51
C GLY A 16 -5.46 24.95 -1.57
N LYS A 17 -5.76 26.15 -2.09
CA LYS A 17 -5.04 26.74 -3.24
C LYS A 17 -3.51 26.80 -3.07
N ASN A 18 -3.04 26.95 -1.84
CA ASN A 18 -1.63 27.06 -1.48
C ASN A 18 -0.97 25.70 -1.17
N ALA A 19 -1.66 24.58 -1.32
CA ALA A 19 -1.17 23.25 -0.91
C ALA A 19 0.21 22.93 -1.50
N ILE A 20 0.43 23.23 -2.78
CA ILE A 20 1.72 22.94 -3.42
C ILE A 20 2.82 23.90 -2.96
N ASP A 21 2.48 25.17 -2.74
CA ASP A 21 3.42 26.17 -2.23
C ASP A 21 3.83 25.82 -0.80
N SER A 22 2.90 25.32 0.01
CA SER A 22 3.20 24.83 1.36
C SER A 22 4.21 23.70 1.37
N LEU A 23 4.05 22.69 0.48
CA LEU A 23 5.03 21.61 0.34
C LEU A 23 6.39 22.15 -0.12
N SER A 24 6.40 23.01 -1.14
CA SER A 24 7.64 23.58 -1.70
C SER A 24 8.39 24.42 -0.67
N ASN A 25 7.68 25.23 0.11
CA ASN A 25 8.27 26.04 1.18
C ASN A 25 8.84 25.18 2.31
N GLU A 26 8.19 24.07 2.67
CA GLU A 26 8.71 23.15 3.68
C GLU A 26 10.01 22.48 3.17
N ILE A 27 10.07 22.06 1.91
CA ILE A 27 11.30 21.50 1.30
C ILE A 27 12.43 22.54 1.34
N LEU A 28 12.16 23.78 0.94
CA LEU A 28 13.16 24.86 0.95
C LEU A 28 13.67 25.15 2.35
N LYS A 29 12.77 25.22 3.34
CA LYS A 29 13.11 25.43 4.75
C LYS A 29 14.01 24.33 5.30
N ASN A 30 13.83 23.09 4.85
CA ASN A 30 14.57 21.92 5.35
C ASN A 30 15.74 21.49 4.44
N LYS A 31 16.09 22.29 3.41
CA LYS A 31 17.08 21.92 2.39
C LYS A 31 18.44 21.48 2.96
N GLU A 32 18.96 22.20 3.94
CA GLU A 32 20.26 21.91 4.59
C GLU A 32 20.19 20.74 5.59
N LYS A 33 18.98 20.28 5.94
CA LYS A 33 18.72 19.15 6.85
C LYS A 33 17.94 18.04 6.15
N ALA A 34 18.01 17.99 4.82
CA ALA A 34 17.25 17.04 4.04
C ALA A 34 17.61 15.61 4.46
N MET A 35 16.59 14.85 4.85
CA MET A 35 16.77 13.50 5.34
C MET A 35 16.61 12.49 4.19
N PRO A 36 17.54 11.52 4.05
CA PRO A 36 17.36 10.41 3.13
C PRO A 36 16.10 9.62 3.46
N MET A 37 15.38 9.18 2.44
CA MET A 37 14.15 8.42 2.62
C MET A 37 14.08 7.19 1.74
N VAL A 38 13.57 6.10 2.32
CA VAL A 38 13.23 4.88 1.60
C VAL A 38 11.71 4.75 1.53
N LEU A 39 11.18 4.70 0.31
CA LEU A 39 9.75 4.67 0.02
C LEU A 39 9.39 3.29 -0.51
N ILE A 40 8.73 2.48 0.33
CA ILE A 40 8.44 1.07 0.03
C ILE A 40 6.97 0.95 -0.39
N SER A 41 6.75 0.50 -1.62
CA SER A 41 5.42 0.27 -2.19
C SER A 41 5.24 -1.18 -2.63
N GLY A 42 4.00 -1.55 -3.00
CA GLY A 42 3.64 -2.92 -3.38
C GLY A 42 2.25 -3.33 -2.88
N ASN A 43 1.80 -4.47 -3.38
CA ASN A 43 0.46 -5.02 -3.08
C ASN A 43 0.32 -5.54 -1.65
N GLN A 44 -0.90 -5.90 -1.27
CA GLN A 44 -1.13 -6.53 0.02
C GLN A 44 -0.30 -7.81 0.17
N PHE A 45 0.06 -8.14 1.41
CA PHE A 45 0.84 -9.33 1.74
C PHE A 45 2.22 -9.48 1.02
N THR A 46 2.77 -8.42 0.42
CA THR A 46 4.13 -8.44 -0.16
C THR A 46 5.26 -8.19 0.85
N GLY A 47 4.95 -8.08 2.15
CA GLY A 47 5.96 -7.93 3.20
C GLY A 47 6.46 -6.49 3.45
N LYS A 48 5.82 -5.47 2.86
CA LYS A 48 6.20 -4.05 3.01
C LYS A 48 6.42 -3.62 4.45
N SER A 49 5.43 -3.84 5.32
CA SER A 49 5.51 -3.42 6.72
C SER A 49 6.62 -4.15 7.48
N THR A 50 6.91 -5.41 7.15
CA THR A 50 8.02 -6.16 7.76
C THR A 50 9.36 -5.57 7.33
N MET A 51 9.60 -5.46 6.01
CA MET A 51 10.83 -4.88 5.48
C MET A 51 11.06 -3.46 5.98
N ALA A 52 10.01 -2.63 6.00
CA ALA A 52 10.11 -1.25 6.42
C ALA A 52 10.47 -1.10 7.90
N LYS A 53 9.85 -1.91 8.77
CA LYS A 53 10.17 -1.93 10.21
C LYS A 53 11.60 -2.37 10.45
N ASN A 54 12.03 -3.46 9.82
CA ASN A 54 13.38 -3.96 10.02
C ASN A 54 14.41 -2.95 9.50
N LEU A 55 14.21 -2.41 8.29
CA LEU A 55 15.09 -1.38 7.72
C LEU A 55 15.17 -0.14 8.62
N SER A 56 14.06 0.34 9.16
CA SER A 56 14.04 1.49 10.07
C SER A 56 14.72 1.24 11.42
N SER A 57 14.86 -0.03 11.82
CA SER A 57 15.48 -0.41 13.09
C SER A 57 16.92 -0.91 12.91
N TYR A 58 17.35 -1.18 11.68
CA TYR A 58 18.66 -1.76 11.39
C TYR A 58 19.80 -0.78 11.69
N TYR A 59 19.65 0.49 11.30
CA TYR A 59 20.60 1.55 11.63
C TYR A 59 20.01 2.53 12.67
N GLN A 60 20.87 3.06 13.54
CA GLN A 60 20.46 4.05 14.54
C GLN A 60 19.87 5.32 13.89
N GLY A 61 18.80 5.84 14.49
CA GLY A 61 18.13 7.06 14.02
C GLY A 61 17.16 6.84 12.86
N GLY A 62 16.67 5.62 12.63
CA GLY A 62 15.62 5.40 11.62
C GLY A 62 14.24 5.81 12.11
N GLY A 63 13.50 6.53 11.27
CA GLY A 63 12.07 6.78 11.41
C GLY A 63 11.24 5.79 10.60
N PHE A 64 10.06 5.43 11.09
CA PHE A 64 9.12 4.55 10.38
C PHE A 64 7.73 5.17 10.33
N TYR A 65 7.14 5.21 9.13
CA TYR A 65 5.75 5.63 8.91
C TYR A 65 5.02 4.64 8.01
N SER A 66 3.79 4.26 8.40
CA SER A 66 2.93 3.39 7.61
C SER A 66 1.69 4.16 7.16
N VAL A 67 1.56 4.37 5.84
CA VAL A 67 0.36 4.97 5.25
C VAL A 67 -0.86 4.09 5.51
N GLY A 68 -0.68 2.76 5.48
CA GLY A 68 -1.72 1.81 5.82
C GLY A 68 -2.18 1.92 7.28
N GLN A 69 -1.28 2.25 8.21
CA GLN A 69 -1.66 2.53 9.60
C GLN A 69 -2.42 3.85 9.72
N MET A 70 -1.98 4.91 9.04
CA MET A 70 -2.69 6.20 9.00
C MET A 70 -4.13 6.04 8.47
N PHE A 71 -4.33 5.19 7.46
CA PHE A 71 -5.67 4.85 6.94
C PHE A 71 -6.55 4.19 8.01
N ARG A 72 -5.99 3.27 8.80
CA ARG A 72 -6.71 2.56 9.88
C ARG A 72 -7.02 3.47 11.07
N GLU A 73 -6.05 4.31 11.46
CA GLU A 73 -6.22 5.30 12.53
C GLU A 73 -7.36 6.26 12.17
N LEU A 74 -7.47 6.69 10.91
CA LEU A 74 -8.58 7.52 10.48
C LEU A 74 -9.94 6.82 10.68
N ALA A 75 -10.07 5.57 10.26
CA ALA A 75 -11.29 4.79 10.46
C ALA A 75 -11.67 4.73 11.95
N GLN A 76 -10.68 4.50 12.81
CA GLN A 76 -10.87 4.49 14.26
C GLN A 76 -11.35 5.85 14.81
N THR A 77 -10.76 6.96 14.37
CA THR A 77 -11.21 8.31 14.80
C THR A 77 -12.63 8.65 14.35
N LEU A 78 -13.08 8.06 13.24
CA LEU A 78 -14.43 8.19 12.72
C LEU A 78 -15.42 7.21 13.37
N GLY A 79 -14.95 6.28 14.21
CA GLY A 79 -15.78 5.25 14.84
C GLY A 79 -16.32 4.21 13.87
N ILE A 80 -15.62 3.97 12.75
CA ILE A 80 -16.02 3.00 11.71
C ILE A 80 -14.95 1.93 11.50
N SER A 81 -15.33 0.79 10.92
CA SER A 81 -14.37 -0.24 10.53
C SER A 81 -13.61 0.16 9.27
N VAL A 82 -12.44 -0.45 9.04
CA VAL A 82 -11.65 -0.29 7.81
C VAL A 82 -12.45 -0.73 6.58
N GLY A 83 -13.26 -1.79 6.71
CA GLY A 83 -14.17 -2.25 5.67
C GLY A 83 -15.25 -1.22 5.35
N GLU A 84 -15.89 -0.63 6.37
CA GLU A 84 -16.87 0.44 6.17
C GLU A 84 -16.23 1.67 5.53
N GLN A 85 -15.04 2.10 5.98
CA GLN A 85 -14.31 3.20 5.34
C GLN A 85 -14.08 2.92 3.84
N SER A 86 -13.63 1.70 3.51
CA SER A 86 -13.38 1.29 2.11
C SER A 86 -14.67 1.28 1.28
N ARG A 87 -15.79 0.80 1.86
CA ARG A 87 -17.11 0.82 1.23
C ARG A 87 -17.60 2.25 0.96
N LEU A 88 -17.41 3.17 1.91
CA LEU A 88 -17.78 4.58 1.75
C LEU A 88 -16.95 5.26 0.65
N LEU A 89 -15.65 4.96 0.55
CA LEU A 89 -14.81 5.47 -0.53
C LEU A 89 -15.25 4.96 -1.90
N ARG A 90 -15.65 3.68 -1.99
CA ARG A 90 -16.23 3.12 -3.22
C ARG A 90 -17.53 3.84 -3.62
N ILE A 91 -18.42 4.11 -2.66
CA ILE A 91 -19.66 4.88 -2.93
C ILE A 91 -19.36 6.29 -3.43
N ILE A 92 -18.37 6.96 -2.85
CA ILE A 92 -17.98 8.31 -3.30
C ILE A 92 -17.47 8.26 -4.74
N GLN A 93 -16.77 7.20 -5.12
CA GLN A 93 -16.23 6.99 -6.46
C GLN A 93 -17.30 6.62 -7.50
N GLU A 94 -18.20 5.69 -7.16
CA GLU A 94 -19.14 5.06 -8.12
C GLU A 94 -20.54 5.67 -8.09
N GLY A 95 -20.93 6.30 -6.97
CA GLY A 95 -22.33 6.58 -6.64
C GLY A 95 -22.94 7.78 -7.36
N LYS A 96 -24.28 7.83 -7.35
CA LYS A 96 -25.06 9.02 -7.72
C LYS A 96 -24.89 10.12 -6.65
N LEU A 97 -25.12 11.37 -7.05
CA LEU A 97 -24.87 12.56 -6.21
C LEU A 97 -25.40 12.46 -4.76
N HIS A 98 -26.59 11.88 -4.57
CA HIS A 98 -27.19 11.70 -3.24
C HIS A 98 -26.44 10.70 -2.34
N GLU A 99 -26.06 9.55 -2.88
CA GLU A 99 -25.32 8.52 -2.13
C GLU A 99 -23.91 9.00 -1.75
N GLN A 100 -23.29 9.79 -2.64
CA GLN A 100 -22.00 10.43 -2.36
C GLN A 100 -22.08 11.41 -1.19
N SER A 101 -23.17 12.17 -1.08
CA SER A 101 -23.38 13.13 0.02
C SER A 101 -23.47 12.42 1.37
N ASP A 102 -24.22 11.33 1.45
CA ASP A 102 -24.37 10.57 2.69
C ASP A 102 -23.07 9.87 3.09
N ALA A 103 -22.36 9.29 2.12
CA ALA A 103 -21.07 8.67 2.37
C ALA A 103 -20.04 9.70 2.87
N LEU A 104 -20.02 10.89 2.26
CA LEU A 104 -19.14 11.97 2.68
C LEU A 104 -19.48 12.49 4.08
N LYS A 105 -20.76 12.58 4.43
CA LYS A 105 -21.19 12.97 5.77
C LYS A 105 -20.70 11.98 6.83
N LYS A 106 -20.75 10.68 6.55
CA LYS A 106 -20.18 9.64 7.43
C LYS A 106 -18.66 9.76 7.57
N LEU A 107 -17.96 10.16 6.51
CA LEU A 107 -16.54 10.49 6.54
C LEU A 107 -16.25 11.91 7.09
N GLN A 108 -17.24 12.60 7.65
CA GLN A 108 -17.10 13.96 8.19
C GLN A 108 -16.53 14.98 7.16
N GLY A 109 -16.90 14.85 5.90
CA GLY A 109 -16.40 15.71 4.83
C GLY A 109 -15.02 15.34 4.29
N LYS A 110 -14.37 14.31 4.86
CA LYS A 110 -13.00 13.96 4.52
C LYS A 110 -12.86 13.36 3.14
N ARG A 111 -11.80 13.76 2.43
CA ARG A 111 -11.34 13.16 1.18
C ARG A 111 -10.16 12.25 1.52
N VAL A 112 -10.47 11.09 2.08
CA VAL A 112 -9.50 10.20 2.75
C VAL A 112 -8.22 9.98 1.93
N ASP A 113 -8.33 9.60 0.65
CA ASP A 113 -7.13 9.36 -0.17
C ASP A 113 -6.34 10.63 -0.41
N ILE A 114 -7.01 11.71 -0.80
CA ILE A 114 -6.37 13.01 -1.07
C ILE A 114 -5.67 13.55 0.19
N GLU A 115 -6.31 13.43 1.35
CA GLU A 115 -5.74 13.81 2.64
C GLU A 115 -4.55 12.93 3.04
N LEU A 116 -4.63 11.61 2.85
CA LEU A 116 -3.54 10.69 3.17
C LEU A 116 -2.34 10.84 2.23
N ASP A 117 -2.58 11.03 0.94
CA ASP A 117 -1.54 11.24 -0.07
C ASP A 117 -0.86 12.59 0.15
N TYR A 118 -1.63 13.65 0.44
CA TYR A 118 -1.06 14.94 0.80
C TYR A 118 -0.26 14.87 2.10
N ARG A 119 -0.76 14.17 3.13
CA ARG A 119 -0.02 13.96 4.39
C ARG A 119 1.25 13.14 4.17
N THR A 120 1.24 12.18 3.25
CA THR A 120 2.44 11.46 2.81
C THR A 120 3.43 12.43 2.16
N CYS A 121 2.97 13.35 1.30
CA CYS A 121 3.82 14.40 0.73
C CYS A 121 4.40 15.32 1.82
N GLN A 122 3.63 15.69 2.84
CA GLN A 122 4.11 16.50 3.97
C GLN A 122 5.23 15.79 4.74
N LEU A 123 5.06 14.49 5.03
CA LEU A 123 6.09 13.67 5.66
C LEU A 123 7.35 13.63 4.79
N ILE A 124 7.22 13.45 3.47
CA ILE A 124 8.37 13.44 2.55
C ILE A 124 9.04 14.82 2.46
N SER A 125 8.28 15.90 2.63
CA SER A 125 8.76 17.27 2.42
C SER A 125 9.56 17.86 3.59
N GLY A 126 9.46 17.31 4.81
CA GLY A 126 10.08 17.93 5.98
C GLY A 126 9.18 18.11 7.19
N HIS A 127 7.87 17.94 7.02
CA HIS A 127 6.92 18.41 8.00
C HIS A 127 6.98 17.57 9.28
N ASN A 128 7.23 18.24 10.42
CA ASN A 128 7.34 17.65 11.76
C ASN A 128 8.35 16.49 11.86
N TRP A 129 9.47 16.56 11.13
CA TRP A 129 10.57 15.63 11.36
C TRP A 129 11.12 15.76 12.77
N ILE A 130 11.51 14.61 13.32
CA ILE A 130 12.10 14.52 14.65
C ILE A 130 13.62 14.73 14.50
N PRO A 131 14.25 15.68 15.22
CA PRO A 131 15.66 16.03 15.03
C PRO A 131 16.66 14.87 15.15
N GLU A 132 16.33 13.85 15.93
CA GLU A 132 17.17 12.67 16.17
C GLU A 132 17.16 11.67 15.02
N GLN A 133 16.18 11.77 14.10
CA GLN A 133 16.09 10.90 12.93
C GLN A 133 17.16 11.26 11.90
N LYS A 134 17.81 10.24 11.35
CA LYS A 134 18.86 10.31 10.34
C LYS A 134 18.38 9.85 8.96
N TYR A 135 17.36 8.99 8.93
CA TYR A 135 16.69 8.52 7.71
C TYR A 135 15.25 8.14 8.06
N ILE A 136 14.37 8.13 7.06
CA ILE A 136 12.97 7.75 7.23
C ILE A 136 12.60 6.66 6.24
N VAL A 137 11.86 5.65 6.71
CA VAL A 137 11.22 4.63 5.88
C VAL A 137 9.72 4.85 5.89
N ILE A 138 9.12 5.01 4.72
CA ILE A 138 7.67 5.16 4.55
C ILE A 138 7.16 4.00 3.72
N GLU A 139 6.17 3.27 4.24
CA GLU A 139 5.54 2.16 3.51
C GLU A 139 4.05 2.38 3.25
N GLY A 140 3.59 1.90 2.10
CA GLY A 140 2.21 2.04 1.65
C GLY A 140 2.03 1.56 0.20
N ARG A 141 1.00 2.04 -0.49
CA ARG A 141 0.86 1.81 -1.95
C ARG A 141 1.42 2.97 -2.77
N GLN A 142 1.05 4.20 -2.40
CA GLN A 142 1.41 5.44 -3.10
C GLN A 142 2.73 6.13 -2.70
N PRO A 143 3.51 5.74 -1.64
CA PRO A 143 4.67 6.52 -1.23
C PRO A 143 5.67 6.84 -2.35
N ALA A 144 5.97 5.89 -3.25
CA ALA A 144 6.91 6.14 -4.35
C ALA A 144 6.42 7.18 -5.36
N ILE A 145 5.13 7.17 -5.69
CA ILE A 145 4.51 8.18 -6.57
C ILE A 145 4.52 9.54 -5.88
N MET A 146 4.11 9.61 -4.62
CA MET A 146 4.16 10.85 -3.84
C MET A 146 5.59 11.38 -3.70
N GLY A 147 6.56 10.49 -3.52
CA GLY A 147 7.98 10.85 -3.54
C GLY A 147 8.45 11.35 -4.89
N THR A 148 7.97 10.80 -5.99
CA THR A 148 8.28 11.29 -7.35
C THR A 148 7.70 12.69 -7.57
N PHE A 149 6.47 12.92 -7.12
CA PHE A 149 5.85 14.24 -7.16
C PHE A 149 6.65 15.28 -6.35
N VAL A 150 6.98 14.95 -5.10
CA VAL A 150 7.70 15.84 -4.17
C VAL A 150 9.16 16.06 -4.60
N GLU A 151 9.79 15.09 -5.26
CA GLU A 151 11.09 15.29 -5.91
C GLU A 151 11.01 16.33 -7.02
N GLY A 152 9.94 16.34 -7.81
CA GLY A 152 9.66 17.40 -8.79
C GLY A 152 9.47 18.80 -8.18
N LEU A 153 9.21 18.89 -6.87
CA LEU A 153 9.16 20.15 -6.11
C LEU A 153 10.51 20.54 -5.49
N GLY A 154 11.55 19.70 -5.65
CA GLY A 154 12.92 19.98 -5.22
C GLY A 154 13.43 19.11 -4.06
N LYS A 155 12.64 18.16 -3.53
CA LYS A 155 13.16 17.17 -2.57
C LYS A 155 14.20 16.27 -3.25
N LYS A 156 15.26 15.92 -2.54
CA LYS A 156 16.31 14.99 -2.99
C LYS A 156 16.41 13.80 -2.05
N ASP A 157 17.29 12.85 -2.37
CA ASP A 157 17.64 11.71 -1.50
C ASP A 157 16.44 10.80 -1.18
N LEU A 158 15.73 10.42 -2.24
CA LEU A 158 14.63 9.45 -2.18
C LEU A 158 15.07 8.16 -2.87
N TYR A 159 14.80 7.03 -2.25
CA TYR A 159 15.01 5.70 -2.84
C TYR A 159 13.70 4.92 -2.81
N ARG A 160 13.21 4.51 -3.97
CA ARG A 160 11.87 3.94 -4.15
C ARG A 160 11.97 2.46 -4.45
N ILE A 161 11.36 1.65 -3.59
CA ILE A 161 11.37 0.20 -3.69
C ILE A 161 9.94 -0.30 -3.95
N TYR A 162 9.77 -1.18 -4.93
CA TYR A 162 8.53 -1.95 -5.10
C TYR A 162 8.74 -3.40 -4.68
N LEU A 163 7.87 -3.91 -3.82
CA LEU A 163 7.87 -5.32 -3.43
C LEU A 163 6.87 -6.12 -4.24
N LYS A 164 7.38 -7.11 -4.98
CA LYS A 164 6.61 -8.17 -5.63
C LYS A 164 6.52 -9.40 -4.73
N CYS A 165 5.50 -10.19 -4.95
CA CYS A 165 5.25 -11.46 -4.25
C CYS A 165 4.30 -12.28 -5.10
N SER A 166 4.55 -13.57 -5.27
CA SER A 166 3.64 -14.46 -5.99
C SER A 166 2.26 -14.50 -5.32
N ALA A 167 1.20 -14.69 -6.11
CA ALA A 167 -0.16 -14.82 -5.59
C ALA A 167 -0.28 -15.97 -4.56
N LYS A 168 0.46 -17.06 -4.78
CA LYS A 168 0.59 -18.18 -3.84
C LYS A 168 1.11 -17.76 -2.47
N GLU A 169 2.24 -17.06 -2.44
CA GLU A 169 2.87 -16.60 -1.20
C GLU A 169 2.00 -15.53 -0.51
N GLN A 170 1.36 -14.66 -1.28
CA GLN A 170 0.38 -13.70 -0.74
C GLN A 170 -0.81 -14.41 -0.06
N ALA A 171 -1.36 -15.47 -0.68
CA ALA A 171 -2.44 -16.27 -0.10
C ALA A 171 -2.00 -16.96 1.20
N LEU A 172 -0.79 -17.52 1.23
CA LEU A 172 -0.22 -18.10 2.45
C LEU A 172 -0.06 -17.05 3.57
N ARG A 173 0.46 -15.87 3.23
CA ARG A 173 0.61 -14.76 4.19
C ARG A 173 -0.72 -14.19 4.67
N PHE A 174 -1.76 -14.21 3.83
CA PHE A 174 -3.13 -13.91 4.27
C PHE A 174 -3.57 -14.90 5.35
N ILE A 175 -3.43 -16.20 5.10
CA ILE A 175 -3.85 -17.23 6.07
C ILE A 175 -3.08 -17.06 7.39
N GLN A 176 -1.76 -16.90 7.31
CA GLN A 176 -0.93 -16.71 8.50
C GLN A 176 -1.36 -15.49 9.32
N ARG A 177 -1.66 -14.37 8.65
CA ARG A 177 -1.91 -13.10 9.30
C ARG A 177 -3.35 -12.94 9.80
N GLU A 178 -4.33 -13.36 9.01
CA GLU A 178 -5.75 -13.10 9.26
C GLU A 178 -6.44 -14.29 9.95
N ILE A 179 -5.88 -15.50 9.83
CA ILE A 179 -6.45 -16.73 10.40
C ILE A 179 -5.58 -17.26 11.54
N GLY A 180 -4.32 -17.60 11.27
CA GLY A 180 -3.40 -18.11 12.29
C GLY A 180 -2.27 -18.99 11.79
N GLU A 181 -1.29 -19.21 12.66
CA GLU A 181 -0.07 -20.00 12.37
C GLU A 181 -0.36 -21.50 12.19
N SER A 182 -1.34 -22.04 12.90
CA SER A 182 -1.78 -23.45 12.74
C SER A 182 -2.34 -23.72 11.36
N GLU A 183 -3.24 -22.87 10.90
CA GLU A 183 -3.91 -22.94 9.60
C GLU A 183 -2.92 -22.66 8.47
N PHE A 184 -1.98 -21.74 8.70
CA PHE A 184 -0.88 -21.49 7.77
C PHE A 184 -0.06 -22.74 7.46
N LYS A 185 0.31 -23.54 8.49
CA LYS A 185 1.07 -24.78 8.27
C LYS A 185 0.30 -25.78 7.41
N ILE A 186 -0.99 -25.95 7.67
CA ILE A 186 -1.87 -26.82 6.87
C ILE A 186 -1.96 -26.31 5.43
N ALA A 187 -2.15 -25.00 5.25
CA ALA A 187 -2.21 -24.39 3.93
C ALA A 187 -0.88 -24.48 3.16
N GLN A 188 0.25 -24.31 3.83
CA GLN A 188 1.57 -24.46 3.25
C GLN A 188 1.80 -25.89 2.76
N GLU A 189 1.44 -26.91 3.54
CA GLU A 189 1.51 -28.30 3.14
C GLU A 189 0.58 -28.64 1.97
N HIS A 190 -0.60 -28.01 1.90
CA HIS A 190 -1.54 -28.23 0.82
C HIS A 190 -1.11 -27.54 -0.48
N LEU A 191 -0.80 -26.24 -0.42
CA LEU A 191 -0.44 -25.42 -1.57
C LEU A 191 0.95 -25.73 -2.11
N SER A 192 1.88 -26.27 -1.31
CA SER A 192 3.19 -26.74 -1.78
C SER A 192 3.08 -27.91 -2.76
N LYS A 193 2.02 -28.73 -2.66
CA LYS A 193 1.77 -29.88 -3.55
C LYS A 193 1.18 -29.49 -4.90
N LEU A 194 0.68 -28.26 -5.03
CA LEU A 194 0.24 -27.73 -6.31
C LEU A 194 1.48 -27.52 -7.19
N LYS A 195 1.50 -28.15 -8.36
CA LYS A 195 2.46 -27.78 -9.41
C LYS A 195 2.32 -26.27 -9.64
N ASN A 196 3.45 -25.58 -9.80
CA ASN A 196 3.43 -24.16 -10.18
C ASN A 196 2.45 -24.01 -11.34
N VAL A 197 1.38 -23.25 -11.13
CA VAL A 197 0.35 -22.95 -12.14
C VAL A 197 0.94 -21.93 -13.11
N ASN A 198 2.09 -22.26 -13.69
CA ASN A 198 2.61 -21.55 -14.84
C ASN A 198 2.38 -22.48 -16.03
N THR A 199 1.57 -22.00 -16.98
CA THR A 199 1.26 -22.60 -18.29
C THR A 199 0.14 -23.64 -18.35
N ILE A 200 -1.10 -23.18 -18.17
CA ILE A 200 -2.18 -23.66 -19.04
C ILE A 200 -2.67 -22.42 -19.77
N ASP A 201 -2.46 -22.41 -21.08
CA ASP A 201 -2.81 -21.38 -22.06
C ASP A 201 -1.90 -20.14 -22.12
N GLY A 202 -1.16 -20.02 -23.23
CA GLY A 202 -0.18 -18.99 -23.53
C GLY A 202 -0.73 -17.57 -23.75
N ASN A 203 -1.60 -17.10 -22.86
CA ASN A 203 -1.98 -15.69 -22.72
C ASN A 203 -1.32 -15.12 -21.46
N SER A 204 -0.06 -14.75 -21.57
CA SER A 204 0.81 -14.27 -20.48
C SER A 204 0.50 -12.83 -20.00
N ASN A 205 -0.73 -12.35 -20.14
CA ASN A 205 -1.07 -10.93 -19.91
C ASN A 205 -2.07 -10.69 -18.77
N GLU A 206 -2.58 -11.73 -18.10
CA GLU A 206 -3.32 -11.54 -16.85
C GLU A 206 -2.35 -11.63 -15.68
N GLU A 207 -2.08 -10.49 -15.04
CA GLU A 207 -1.33 -10.43 -13.79
C GLU A 207 -2.01 -11.35 -12.76
N GLU A 208 -1.29 -12.35 -12.23
CA GLU A 208 -1.79 -13.23 -11.19
C GLU A 208 -2.21 -12.41 -9.95
N ASN A 209 -3.51 -12.20 -9.78
CA ASN A 209 -4.09 -11.66 -8.55
C ASN A 209 -4.18 -12.78 -7.50
N ILE A 210 -4.01 -12.45 -6.21
CA ILE A 210 -4.25 -13.35 -5.07
C ILE A 210 -5.58 -14.11 -5.20
N GLY A 211 -6.62 -13.51 -5.79
CA GLY A 211 -7.93 -14.13 -6.02
C GLY A 211 -7.90 -15.42 -6.86
N SER A 212 -6.84 -15.69 -7.65
CA SER A 212 -6.69 -16.95 -8.40
C SER A 212 -6.61 -18.18 -7.47
N PHE A 213 -6.24 -17.98 -6.19
CA PHE A 213 -6.15 -19.03 -5.19
C PHE A 213 -7.45 -19.31 -4.45
N LEU A 214 -8.56 -18.62 -4.75
CA LEU A 214 -9.84 -18.80 -4.07
C LEU A 214 -10.32 -20.28 -4.10
N ASN A 215 -10.24 -20.92 -5.26
CA ASN A 215 -10.63 -22.32 -5.42
C ASN A 215 -9.75 -23.25 -4.59
N GLU A 216 -8.44 -23.01 -4.54
CA GLU A 216 -7.50 -23.84 -3.77
C GLU A 216 -7.64 -23.62 -2.27
N ILE A 217 -7.90 -22.38 -1.84
CA ILE A 217 -8.22 -22.07 -0.44
C ILE A 217 -9.49 -22.81 -0.03
N SER A 218 -10.54 -22.82 -0.86
CA SER A 218 -11.81 -23.49 -0.53
C SER A 218 -11.69 -25.02 -0.32
N LYS A 219 -10.60 -25.63 -0.77
CA LYS A 219 -10.31 -27.06 -0.62
C LYS A 219 -9.43 -27.38 0.59
N LEU A 220 -8.99 -26.38 1.36
CA LEU A 220 -8.15 -26.61 2.53
C LEU A 220 -8.93 -27.42 3.58
N PRO A 221 -8.29 -28.45 4.20
CA PRO A 221 -8.93 -29.30 5.20
C PRO A 221 -8.99 -28.58 6.55
N LEU A 222 -9.75 -27.49 6.64
CA LEU A 222 -9.89 -26.63 7.81
C LEU A 222 -11.36 -26.59 8.27
N GLU A 223 -11.60 -26.71 9.58
CA GLU A 223 -12.96 -26.79 10.14
C GLU A 223 -13.78 -25.51 9.89
N ASN A 224 -13.13 -24.35 9.87
CA ASN A 224 -13.73 -23.03 9.67
C ASN A 224 -13.60 -22.51 8.23
N ILE A 225 -13.50 -23.40 7.24
CA ILE A 225 -13.17 -23.02 5.86
C ILE A 225 -14.08 -21.94 5.25
N ASN A 226 -15.40 -21.99 5.54
CA ASN A 226 -16.35 -21.03 5.00
C ASN A 226 -16.06 -19.59 5.48
N ASP A 227 -15.66 -19.41 6.73
CA ASP A 227 -15.28 -18.10 7.29
C ASP A 227 -13.97 -17.60 6.66
N ILE A 228 -12.99 -18.49 6.48
CA ILE A 228 -11.71 -18.19 5.82
C ILE A 228 -11.94 -17.72 4.38
N VAL A 229 -12.76 -18.45 3.63
CA VAL A 229 -13.12 -18.10 2.25
C VAL A 229 -13.83 -16.75 2.18
N SER A 230 -14.77 -16.48 3.08
CA SER A 230 -15.45 -15.18 3.15
C SER A 230 -14.45 -14.04 3.38
N LYS A 231 -13.58 -14.18 4.38
CA LYS A 231 -12.52 -13.18 4.68
C LYS A 231 -11.55 -12.99 3.52
N PHE A 232 -11.23 -14.07 2.80
CA PHE A 232 -10.34 -14.01 1.65
C PHE A 232 -10.98 -13.22 0.50
N ILE A 233 -12.25 -13.50 0.18
CA ILE A 233 -13.01 -12.76 -0.83
C ILE A 233 -13.09 -11.27 -0.48
N GLU A 234 -13.31 -10.93 0.79
CA GLU A 234 -13.35 -9.54 1.24
C GLU A 234 -12.02 -8.80 1.05
N ASN A 235 -10.89 -9.51 1.11
CA ASN A 235 -9.56 -8.91 0.98
C ASN A 235 -8.99 -8.98 -0.46
N GLN A 236 -9.38 -9.94 -1.29
CA GLN A 236 -8.72 -10.20 -2.58
C GLN A 236 -8.81 -9.03 -3.57
N ASN A 237 -9.89 -8.24 -3.52
CA ASN A 237 -10.13 -7.14 -4.46
C ASN A 237 -9.51 -5.81 -4.02
N ARG A 238 -8.95 -5.74 -2.81
CA ARG A 238 -8.50 -4.48 -2.21
C ARG A 238 -7.43 -3.77 -3.05
N ASP A 239 -6.50 -4.52 -3.64
CA ASP A 239 -5.48 -3.95 -4.52
C ASP A 239 -6.11 -3.28 -5.75
N GLN A 240 -7.05 -3.97 -6.40
CA GLN A 240 -7.77 -3.47 -7.57
C GLN A 240 -8.64 -2.27 -7.23
N ASP A 241 -9.35 -2.31 -6.11
CA ASP A 241 -10.18 -1.20 -5.63
C ASP A 241 -9.34 0.04 -5.35
N ASP A 242 -8.22 -0.11 -4.64
CA ASP A 242 -7.27 0.97 -4.36
C ASP A 242 -6.68 1.53 -5.66
N ARG A 243 -6.18 0.67 -6.56
CA ARG A 243 -5.61 1.05 -7.85
C ARG A 243 -6.63 1.81 -8.72
N LYS A 244 -7.88 1.32 -8.78
CA LYS A 244 -8.97 2.00 -9.49
C LYS A 244 -9.22 3.40 -8.93
N ARG A 245 -9.28 3.54 -7.59
CA ARG A 245 -9.49 4.83 -6.92
C ARG A 245 -8.37 5.81 -7.25
N TYR A 246 -7.12 5.38 -7.20
CA TYR A 246 -5.98 6.22 -7.56
C TYR A 246 -5.95 6.61 -9.04
N ASN A 247 -6.30 5.68 -9.92
CA ASN A 247 -6.44 5.97 -11.33
C ASN A 247 -7.55 7.01 -11.59
N ASP A 248 -8.71 6.87 -10.96
CA ASP A 248 -9.81 7.84 -11.13
C ASP A 248 -9.48 9.21 -10.53
N LEU A 249 -8.75 9.26 -9.40
CA LEU A 249 -8.38 10.51 -8.73
C LEU A 249 -7.27 11.26 -9.45
N TYR A 250 -6.23 10.56 -9.90
CA TYR A 250 -4.97 11.17 -10.33
C TYR A 250 -4.49 10.73 -11.71
N HIS A 251 -5.07 9.68 -12.28
CA HIS A 251 -4.56 8.96 -13.46
C HIS A 251 -3.13 8.43 -13.23
N LEU A 252 -2.87 7.94 -12.02
CA LEU A 252 -1.58 7.41 -11.60
C LEU A 252 -1.74 5.98 -11.11
N ASP A 253 -0.81 5.13 -11.52
CA ASP A 253 -0.78 3.71 -11.18
C ASP A 253 0.47 3.40 -10.36
N TYR A 254 0.29 2.98 -9.10
CA TYR A 254 1.41 2.62 -8.23
C TYR A 254 2.11 1.32 -8.66
N GLU A 255 1.55 0.57 -9.61
CA GLU A 255 2.20 -0.59 -10.22
C GLU A 255 3.00 -0.23 -11.49
N ASP A 256 3.03 1.04 -11.88
CA ASP A 256 3.96 1.50 -12.92
C ASP A 256 5.40 1.43 -12.37
N MET A 257 6.11 0.38 -12.79
CA MET A 257 7.46 0.03 -12.34
C MET A 257 8.48 1.15 -12.59
N SER A 258 8.18 2.08 -13.49
CA SER A 258 9.06 3.19 -13.80
C SER A 258 8.99 4.35 -12.78
N TYR A 259 8.26 4.19 -11.67
CA TYR A 259 8.39 5.03 -10.46
C TYR A 259 9.43 4.49 -9.46
N TYR A 260 10.06 3.35 -9.74
CA TYR A 260 10.85 2.64 -8.74
C TYR A 260 12.32 2.51 -9.15
N ASP A 261 13.20 2.66 -8.16
CA ASP A 261 14.64 2.51 -8.31
C ASP A 261 15.05 1.04 -8.15
N LEU A 262 14.28 0.26 -7.39
CA LEU A 262 14.51 -1.15 -7.13
C LEU A 262 13.20 -1.94 -7.04
N ILE A 263 13.18 -3.13 -7.64
CA ILE A 263 12.09 -4.10 -7.50
C ILE A 263 12.65 -5.31 -6.77
N ILE A 264 11.99 -5.73 -5.68
CA ILE A 264 12.38 -6.89 -4.89
C ILE A 264 11.25 -7.91 -4.94
N ASP A 265 11.55 -9.13 -5.37
CA ASP A 265 10.64 -10.26 -5.21
C ASP A 265 10.82 -10.86 -3.81
N THR A 266 9.72 -10.95 -3.06
CA THR A 266 9.68 -11.49 -1.71
C THR A 266 9.08 -12.89 -1.64
N SER A 267 8.82 -13.53 -2.78
CA SER A 267 8.33 -14.89 -2.85
C SER A 267 9.32 -15.86 -2.20
N SER A 268 8.82 -16.83 -1.44
CA SER A 268 9.67 -17.91 -0.94
C SER A 268 9.97 -18.90 -2.08
N ASP A 269 11.23 -19.17 -2.35
CA ASP A 269 11.60 -20.31 -3.19
C ASP A 269 11.28 -21.59 -2.41
N SER A 270 10.34 -22.39 -2.93
CA SER A 270 9.98 -23.71 -2.38
C SER A 270 11.17 -24.67 -2.18
N SER A 271 12.37 -24.32 -2.66
CA SER A 271 13.62 -25.07 -2.51
C SER A 271 14.50 -24.64 -1.33
N THR A 272 14.18 -23.57 -0.59
CA THR A 272 15.01 -23.15 0.56
C THR A 272 14.18 -22.82 1.78
N ASN A 273 14.22 -23.73 2.77
CA ASN A 273 14.05 -23.38 4.18
C ASN A 273 15.11 -22.33 4.55
N LYS A 274 14.78 -21.05 4.39
CA LYS A 274 15.46 -19.98 5.10
C LYS A 274 14.44 -19.37 6.05
N SER A 275 14.67 -19.64 7.33
CA SER A 275 14.24 -18.80 8.43
C SER A 275 14.30 -17.34 8.00
N ALA A 276 13.13 -16.71 7.88
CA ALA A 276 12.98 -15.36 7.36
C ALA A 276 13.58 -14.34 8.34
N SER A 277 14.90 -14.20 8.28
CA SER A 277 15.58 -12.93 8.56
C SER A 277 15.75 -12.23 7.22
N LEU A 278 14.67 -11.67 6.69
CA LEU A 278 14.79 -10.53 5.80
C LEU A 278 15.22 -9.39 6.72
N ILE A 279 16.54 -9.11 6.71
CA ILE A 279 17.29 -8.03 7.39
C ILE A 279 16.44 -7.13 8.26
#